data_AF-E6XE45-F1
#
_entry.id   AF-E6XE45-F1
#
_cell.length_a   1.000
_cell.length_b   1.000
_cell.length_c   1.000
_cell.angle_alpha   90.00
_cell.angle_beta   90.00
_cell.angle_gamma   90.00
#
_symmetry.space_group_name_H-M   'P 1'
#
loop_
_entity.id
_entity.type
_entity.pdbx_description
1 polymer ?
#
loop_
_entity_poly.entity_id
_entity_poly.type
_entity_poly.pdbx_seq_one_letter_code
_entity_poly.pdbx_strand_id
1 'polypeptide(L)'
;MSILKSLDDTTNSAADAGEAYVKSTKKYFELKVFQQLTTLSSYLIKIVLLGSLCVLGLIFMAIAGAIALGNHFDDMALGYLIVGGIFILMVLLLLLVRKSIDSVIIKKLSKTYFDS
;
A
#
# COMPACT_ATOMS: atom_id res chain seq x y z
N MET A 1 -59.49 -11.95 18.75
CA MET A 1 -58.78 -10.68 19.03
C MET A 1 -57.31 -10.84 19.42
N SER A 2 -56.88 -11.94 20.07
CA SER A 2 -55.48 -12.13 20.56
C SER A 2 -54.42 -12.29 19.46
N ILE A 3 -54.79 -12.92 18.34
CA ILE A 3 -53.88 -13.26 17.23
C ILE A 3 -53.47 -12.04 16.40
N LEU A 4 -54.35 -11.05 16.28
CA LEU A 4 -54.05 -9.80 15.56
C LEU A 4 -53.09 -8.92 16.36
N LYS A 5 -53.17 -8.96 17.70
CA LYS A 5 -52.34 -8.16 18.59
C LYS A 5 -50.90 -8.67 18.65
N SER A 6 -50.73 -9.99 18.65
CA SER A 6 -49.40 -10.63 18.55
C SER A 6 -48.73 -10.37 17.20
N LEU A 7 -49.49 -10.34 16.10
CA LEU A 7 -49.02 -9.96 14.77
C LEU A 7 -48.53 -8.50 14.71
N ASP A 8 -49.29 -7.57 15.30
CA ASP A 8 -48.93 -6.14 15.39
C ASP A 8 -47.65 -5.94 16.21
N ASP A 9 -47.54 -6.61 17.37
CA ASP A 9 -46.36 -6.55 18.23
C ASP A 9 -45.10 -7.14 17.57
N THR A 10 -45.22 -8.27 16.84
CA THR A 10 -44.09 -8.81 16.04
C THR A 10 -43.71 -7.92 14.86
N THR A 11 -44.69 -7.28 14.22
CA THR A 11 -44.42 -6.37 13.09
C THR A 11 -43.70 -5.12 13.58
N ASN A 12 -44.10 -4.58 14.73
CA ASN A 12 -43.46 -3.43 15.35
C ASN A 12 -42.05 -3.79 15.85
N SER A 13 -41.87 -4.95 16.51
CA SER A 13 -40.54 -5.45 16.90
C SER A 13 -39.63 -5.73 15.69
N ALA A 14 -40.18 -6.22 14.57
CA ALA A 14 -39.42 -6.45 13.35
C ALA A 14 -39.01 -5.12 12.68
N ALA A 15 -39.87 -4.11 12.73
CA ALA A 15 -39.57 -2.76 12.27
C ALA A 15 -38.47 -2.10 13.14
N ASP A 16 -38.60 -2.19 14.47
CA ASP A 16 -37.59 -1.69 15.43
C ASP A 16 -36.24 -2.40 15.27
N ALA A 17 -36.25 -3.73 15.07
CA ALA A 17 -35.04 -4.51 14.81
C ALA A 17 -34.39 -4.11 13.47
N GLY A 18 -35.19 -3.87 12.44
CA GLY A 18 -34.73 -3.36 11.14
C GLY A 18 -34.11 -1.97 11.25
N GLU A 19 -34.73 -1.06 12.00
CA GLU A 19 -34.24 0.31 12.22
C GLU A 19 -32.93 0.31 13.02
N ALA A 20 -32.84 -0.53 14.06
CA ALA A 20 -31.63 -0.77 14.82
C ALA A 20 -30.50 -1.38 13.96
N TYR A 21 -30.85 -2.27 13.02
CA TYR A 21 -29.89 -2.88 12.10
C TYR A 21 -29.34 -1.86 11.09
N VAL A 22 -30.18 -1.00 10.51
CA VAL A 22 -29.76 0.08 9.61
C VAL A 22 -28.85 1.07 10.34
N LYS A 23 -29.21 1.45 11.57
CA LYS A 23 -28.41 2.34 12.42
C LYS A 23 -27.05 1.74 12.77
N SER A 24 -27.02 0.43 13.07
CA SER A 24 -25.79 -0.31 13.36
C SER A 24 -24.92 -0.48 12.12
N THR A 25 -25.52 -0.72 10.96
CA THR A 25 -24.84 -0.85 9.66
C THR A 25 -24.13 0.46 9.28
N LYS A 26 -24.79 1.61 9.47
CA LYS A 26 -24.19 2.93 9.24
C LYS A 26 -22.94 3.14 10.10
N LYS A 27 -23.05 2.87 11.41
CA LYS A 27 -21.95 3.01 12.36
C LYS A 27 -20.80 2.03 12.08
N TYR A 28 -21.12 0.81 11.65
CA TYR A 28 -20.13 -0.18 11.22
C TYR A 28 -19.37 0.29 9.98
N PHE A 29 -20.05 0.87 8.99
CA PHE A 29 -19.40 1.37 7.77
C PHE A 29 -18.46 2.54 8.07
N GLU A 30 -18.90 3.47 8.93
CA GLU A 30 -18.07 4.56 9.44
C GLU A 30 -16.78 4.04 10.11
N LEU A 31 -16.92 3.04 10.98
CA LEU A 31 -15.80 2.42 11.68
C LEU A 31 -14.88 1.66 10.71
N LYS A 32 -15.45 0.97 9.72
CA LYS A 32 -14.69 0.20 8.72
C LYS A 32 -13.85 1.12 7.83
N VAL A 33 -14.41 2.26 7.40
CA VAL A 33 -13.66 3.30 6.67
C VAL A 33 -12.54 3.86 7.54
N PHE A 34 -12.83 4.19 8.79
CA PHE A 34 -11.82 4.68 9.73
C PHE A 34 -10.69 3.67 9.98
N GLN A 35 -11.05 2.39 10.16
CA GLN A 35 -10.09 1.30 10.32
C GLN A 35 -9.22 1.16 9.08
N GLN A 36 -9.81 1.23 7.88
CA GLN A 36 -9.06 1.09 6.63
C GLN A 36 -8.09 2.27 6.42
N LEU A 37 -8.52 3.50 6.69
CA LEU A 37 -7.66 4.69 6.65
C LEU A 37 -6.51 4.60 7.65
N THR A 38 -6.81 4.22 8.89
CA THR A 38 -5.81 4.11 9.96
C THR A 38 -4.81 3.01 9.69
N THR A 39 -5.27 1.87 9.14
CA THR A 39 -4.42 0.76 8.74
C THR A 39 -3.48 1.18 7.63
N LEU A 40 -3.98 1.85 6.59
CA LEU A 40 -3.17 2.35 5.49
C LEU A 40 -2.10 3.32 5.98
N SER A 41 -2.49 4.29 6.81
CA SER A 41 -1.58 5.27 7.42
C SER A 41 -0.49 4.60 8.27
N SER A 42 -0.88 3.61 9.10
CA SER A 42 0.05 2.85 9.93
C SER A 42 1.06 2.06 9.10
N TYR A 43 0.64 1.44 8.00
CA TYR A 43 1.55 0.76 7.08
C TYR A 43 2.51 1.73 6.40
N LEU A 44 2.02 2.88 5.92
CA LEU A 44 2.88 3.90 5.31
C LEU A 44 3.94 4.39 6.29
N ILE A 45 3.56 4.70 7.53
CA ILE A 45 4.51 5.15 8.56
C ILE A 45 5.59 4.09 8.82
N LYS A 46 5.20 2.81 8.93
CA LYS A 46 6.16 1.70 9.11
C LYS A 46 7.12 1.56 7.93
N ILE A 47 6.61 1.65 6.70
CA ILE A 47 7.42 1.59 5.48
C ILE A 47 8.39 2.77 5.40
N VAL A 48 7.94 3.98 5.77
CA VAL A 48 8.80 5.18 5.79
C VAL A 48 9.90 5.04 6.84
N LEU A 49 9.57 4.58 8.05
CA LEU A 49 10.54 4.35 9.12
C LEU A 49 11.59 3.32 8.71
N LEU A 50 11.18 2.14 8.23
CA LEU A 50 12.12 1.09 7.82
C LEU A 50 12.87 1.45 6.54
N GLY A 51 12.16 2.04 5.57
CA GLY A 51 12.69 2.44 4.28
C GLY A 51 13.75 3.53 4.40
N SER A 52 13.51 4.53 5.25
CA SER A 52 14.52 5.58 5.51
C SER A 52 15.82 5.02 6.06
N LEU A 53 15.75 4.08 7.01
CA LEU A 53 16.93 3.43 7.58
C LEU A 53 17.68 2.58 6.54
N CYS A 54 16.96 1.84 5.69
CA CYS A 54 17.55 1.08 4.59
C CYS A 54 18.21 1.99 3.55
N VAL A 55 17.56 3.09 3.16
CA VAL A 55 18.11 4.05 2.19
C VAL A 55 19.39 4.67 2.74
N LEU A 56 19.43 5.01 4.02
CA LEU A 56 20.64 5.54 4.66
C LEU A 56 21.80 4.54 4.58
N GLY A 57 21.54 3.26 4.89
CA GLY A 57 22.53 2.19 4.75
C GLY A 57 23.04 2.02 3.32
N LEU A 58 22.15 2.10 2.32
CA LEU A 58 22.52 2.04 0.91
C LEU A 58 23.39 3.22 0.49
N ILE A 59 23.15 4.42 1.00
CA ILE A 59 23.99 5.60 0.71
C ILE A 59 25.41 5.38 1.23
N PHE A 60 25.55 4.93 2.49
CA PHE A 60 26.87 4.62 3.04
C PHE A 60 27.59 3.53 2.26
N MET A 61 26.88 2.47 1.88
CA MET A 61 27.44 1.39 1.07
C MET A 61 27.87 1.87 -0.32
N ALA A 62 27.09 2.75 -0.95
CA ALA A 62 27.44 3.36 -2.23
C ALA A 62 28.70 4.22 -2.15
N ILE A 63 28.82 5.04 -1.09
CA ILE A 63 30.01 5.87 -0.85
C ILE A 63 31.24 4.98 -0.62
N ALA A 64 31.11 3.97 0.24
CA ALA A 64 32.20 3.02 0.52
C ALA A 64 32.62 2.27 -0.75
N GLY A 65 31.66 1.84 -1.57
CA GLY A 65 31.92 1.19 -2.86
C GLY A 65 32.64 2.10 -3.86
N ALA A 66 32.24 3.38 -3.93
CA ALA A 66 32.89 4.37 -4.80
C ALA A 66 34.34 4.62 -4.38
N ILE A 67 34.61 4.72 -3.07
CA ILE A 67 35.97 4.89 -2.54
C ILE A 67 36.80 3.62 -2.78
N ALA A 68 36.24 2.43 -2.55
CA ALA A 68 36.94 1.16 -2.77
C ALA A 68 37.31 0.96 -4.25
N LEU A 69 36.39 1.26 -5.17
CA LEU A 69 36.65 1.22 -6.60
C LEU A 69 37.65 2.31 -7.00
N GLY A 70 37.50 3.54 -6.51
CA GLY A 70 38.42 4.64 -6.81
C GLY A 70 39.87 4.34 -6.38
N ASN A 71 40.05 3.75 -5.20
CA ASN A 71 41.37 3.30 -4.74
C ASN A 71 41.93 2.16 -5.58
N HIS A 72 41.09 1.28 -6.13
CA HIS A 72 41.56 0.19 -6.99
C HIS A 72 42.05 0.69 -8.35
N PHE A 73 41.43 1.74 -8.88
CA PHE A 73 41.82 2.38 -10.14
C PHE A 73 42.86 3.49 -9.97
N ASP A 74 43.33 3.75 -8.74
CA ASP A 74 44.23 4.88 -8.37
C ASP A 74 43.67 6.26 -8.79
N ASP A 75 42.36 6.34 -9.04
CA ASP A 75 41.66 7.52 -9.52
C ASP A 75 40.23 7.55 -8.94
N MET A 76 39.99 8.51 -8.05
CA MET A 76 38.67 8.68 -7.42
C MET A 76 37.58 9.08 -8.41
N ALA A 77 37.91 9.81 -9.49
CA ALA A 77 36.92 10.24 -10.47
C ALA A 77 36.33 9.03 -11.19
N LEU A 78 37.14 8.02 -11.52
CA LEU A 78 36.68 6.77 -12.11
C LEU A 78 35.78 5.97 -11.14
N GLY A 79 36.13 5.93 -9.85
CA GLY A 79 35.32 5.28 -8.82
C GLY A 79 33.90 5.86 -8.73
N TYR A 80 33.77 7.19 -8.68
CA TYR A 80 32.47 7.86 -8.67
C TYR A 80 31.72 7.71 -10.00
N LEU A 81 32.42 7.72 -11.14
CA LEU A 81 31.81 7.58 -12.46
C LEU A 81 31.19 6.19 -12.64
N ILE A 82 31.88 5.13 -12.20
CA ILE A 82 31.36 3.75 -12.25
C ILE A 82 30.13 3.60 -11.37
N VAL A 83 30.19 4.07 -10.11
CA VAL A 83 29.04 3.98 -9.19
C VAL A 83 27.86 4.81 -9.70
N GLY A 84 28.10 6.02 -10.22
CA GLY A 84 27.08 6.84 -10.88
C GLY A 84 26.45 6.14 -12.09
N GLY A 85 27.27 5.50 -12.93
CA GLY A 85 26.81 4.70 -14.07
C GLY A 85 25.93 3.52 -13.65
N ILE A 86 26.30 2.82 -12.57
CA ILE A 86 25.48 1.74 -11.99
C ILE A 86 24.12 2.27 -11.52
N PHE A 87 24.07 3.43 -10.86
CA PHE A 87 22.80 4.04 -10.45
C PHE A 87 21.92 4.41 -11.65
N ILE A 88 22.50 4.97 -12.72
CA ILE A 88 21.76 5.28 -13.95
C ILE A 88 21.20 4.01 -14.59
N LEU A 89 22.00 2.93 -14.67
CA LEU A 89 21.54 1.63 -15.15
C LEU A 89 20.40 1.08 -14.28
N MET A 90 20.50 1.19 -12.96
CA MET A 90 19.46 0.79 -12.02
C MET A 90 18.14 1.54 -12.28
N VAL A 91 18.22 2.86 -12.48
CA VAL A 91 17.06 3.69 -12.84
C VAL A 91 16.47 3.28 -14.18
N LEU A 92 17.29 3.04 -15.20
CA LEU A 92 16.83 2.60 -16.52
C LEU A 92 16.08 1.26 -16.43
N LEU A 93 16.62 0.32 -15.65
CA LEU A 93 16.03 -1.00 -15.43
C LEU A 93 14.69 -0.88 -14.70
N LEU A 94 14.61 0.01 -13.69
CA LEU A 94 13.37 0.32 -12.98
C LEU A 94 12.30 0.90 -13.92
N LEU A 95 12.68 1.79 -14.84
CA LEU A 95 11.76 2.36 -15.84
C LEU A 95 11.22 1.31 -16.82
N LEU A 96 12.05 0.33 -17.21
CA LEU A 96 11.63 -0.75 -18.08
C LEU A 96 10.64 -1.69 -17.37
N VAL A 97 10.93 -2.05 -16.12
CA VAL A 97 10.08 -2.89 -15.28
C VAL A 97 8.76 -2.21 -14.95
N ARG A 98 8.76 -0.88 -14.75
CA ARG A 98 7.54 -0.09 -14.49
C ARG A 98 6.45 -0.34 -15.54
N LYS A 99 6.81 -0.34 -16.84
CA LYS A 99 5.84 -0.64 -17.92
C LYS A 99 5.22 -2.03 -17.80
N SER A 100 5.99 -3.03 -17.37
CA SER A 100 5.48 -4.39 -17.17
C SER A 100 4.58 -4.48 -15.93
N ILE A 101 4.94 -3.79 -14.84
CA ILE A 101 4.15 -3.74 -13.61
C ILE A 101 2.78 -3.10 -13.88
N ASP A 102 2.75 -1.95 -14.56
CA ASP A 102 1.50 -1.26 -14.89
C ASP A 102 0.57 -2.16 -15.72
N SER A 103 1.12 -2.87 -16.72
CA SER A 103 0.35 -3.82 -17.53
C SER A 103 -0.22 -4.99 -16.73
N VAL A 104 0.58 -5.56 -15.81
CA VAL A 104 0.15 -6.69 -14.97
C VAL A 104 -0.91 -6.26 -13.94
N ILE A 105 -0.74 -5.10 -13.33
CA ILE A 105 -1.70 -4.54 -12.37
C ILE A 105 -3.03 -4.24 -13.07
N ILE A 106 -3.00 -3.60 -14.25
CA ILE A 106 -4.21 -3.32 -15.03
C ILE A 106 -4.93 -4.61 -15.42
N LYS A 107 -4.21 -5.64 -15.89
CA LYS A 107 -4.81 -6.94 -16.22
C LYS A 107 -5.44 -7.63 -15.01
N LYS A 108 -4.79 -7.60 -13.85
CA LYS A 108 -5.35 -8.20 -12.63
C LYS A 108 -6.58 -7.46 -12.14
N LEU A 109 -6.54 -6.12 -12.11
CA LEU A 109 -7.68 -5.31 -11.67
C LEU A 109 -8.85 -5.40 -12.64
N SER A 110 -8.58 -5.37 -13.95
CA SER A 110 -9.59 -5.55 -14.98
C SER A 110 -10.30 -6.89 -14.82
N LYS A 111 -9.56 -7.99 -14.58
CA LYS A 111 -10.19 -9.31 -14.41
C LYS A 111 -11.01 -9.43 -13.12
N THR A 112 -10.59 -8.79 -12.04
CA THR A 112 -11.31 -8.82 -10.76
C THR A 112 -12.57 -7.94 -10.75
N TYR A 113 -12.61 -6.87 -11.57
CA TYR A 113 -13.72 -5.89 -11.54
C TYR A 113 -14.63 -5.93 -12.77
N PHE A 114 -14.16 -6.37 -13.95
CA PHE A 114 -14.92 -6.33 -15.20
C PHE A 114 -15.31 -7.71 -15.75
N ASP A 115 -14.74 -8.79 -15.24
CA ASP A 115 -15.04 -10.17 -15.67
C ASP A 115 -15.95 -10.86 -14.64
N SER A 116 -17.01 -10.14 -14.23
CA SER A 116 -18.12 -10.66 -13.41
C SER A 116 -19.28 -11.12 -14.28
#